data_AF-A0A0C3D6A2-F1
#
_entry.id   AF-A0A0C3D6A2-F1
#
_cell.length_a   1.000
_cell.length_b   1.000
_cell.length_c   1.000
_cell.angle_alpha   90.00
_cell.angle_beta   90.00
_cell.angle_gamma   90.00
#
_symmetry.space_group_name_H-M   'P 1'
#
loop_
_entity.id
_entity.type
_entity.pdbx_description
1 polymer ?
#
loop_
_entity_poly.entity_id
_entity_poly.type
_entity_poly.pdbx_seq_one_letter_code
_entity_poly.pdbx_strand_id
1 'polypeptide(L)' 'TSIDVEHLFSCGQLLLSHVRSRLSVESTQALLCLGAWSHLGLVKNEDVLKVGTLPEVDNEDETEGGIVNLD' A
#
# COMPACT_ATOMS: atom_id res chain seq x y z
N THR A 1 -1.30 -1.37 -19.31
CA THR A 1 -0.92 -0.69 -18.06
C THR A 1 -0.88 -1.61 -16.85
N SER A 2 -1.37 -2.86 -16.89
CA SER A 2 -1.22 -3.83 -15.77
C SER A 2 0.22 -4.33 -15.56
N ILE A 3 0.91 -4.63 -16.65
CA ILE A 3 2.24 -5.28 -16.63
C ILE A 3 3.30 -4.46 -15.89
N ASP A 4 3.28 -3.13 -16.02
CA ASP A 4 4.20 -2.23 -15.32
C ASP A 4 4.01 -2.29 -13.79
N VAL A 5 2.75 -2.37 -13.36
CA VAL A 5 2.39 -2.42 -11.94
C VAL A 5 2.80 -3.77 -11.34
N GLU A 6 2.59 -4.86 -12.06
CA GLU A 6 3.00 -6.21 -11.66
C GLU A 6 4.52 -6.36 -11.62
N HIS A 7 5.24 -5.77 -12.57
CA HIS A 7 6.70 -5.79 -12.60
C HIS A 7 7.29 -4.98 -11.44
N LEU A 8 6.71 -3.80 -11.17
CA LEU A 8 7.07 -2.99 -10.01
C LEU A 8 6.82 -3.76 -8.70
N PHE A 9 5.72 -4.51 -8.62
CA PHE A 9 5.42 -5.39 -7.47
C PHE A 9 6.42 -6.52 -7.30
N SER A 10 6.72 -7.24 -8.37
CA SER A 10 7.64 -8.37 -8.35
C SER A 10 9.06 -7.92 -7.97
N CYS A 11 9.55 -6.84 -8.58
CA CYS A 11 10.86 -6.27 -8.26
C CYS A 11 10.91 -5.66 -6.84
N GLY A 12 9.88 -4.91 -6.45
CA GLY A 12 9.78 -4.31 -5.12
C GLY A 12 9.71 -5.37 -4.01
N GLN A 13 8.91 -6.42 -4.22
CA GLN A 13 8.79 -7.53 -3.28
C GLN A 13 10.09 -8.34 -3.17
N LEU A 14 10.81 -8.56 -4.28
CA LEU A 14 12.13 -9.20 -4.25
C LEU A 14 13.18 -8.39 -3.47
N LEU A 15 13.22 -7.07 -3.69
CA LEU A 15 14.12 -6.15 -2.97
C LEU A 15 13.78 -6.07 -1.47
N LEU A 16 12.49 -5.98 -1.12
CA LEU A 16 12.04 -5.88 0.28
C LEU A 16 12.08 -7.22 1.03
N SER A 17 11.83 -8.33 0.35
CA SER A 17 11.95 -9.68 0.95
C SER A 17 13.40 -10.00 1.33
N HIS A 18 14.37 -9.44 0.58
CA HIS A 18 15.80 -9.56 0.93
C HIS A 18 16.19 -8.68 2.13
N VAL A 19 15.48 -7.57 2.33
CA VAL A 19 15.67 -6.64 3.46
C VAL A 19 14.52 -6.78 4.44
N ARG A 20 14.37 -7.93 5.12
CA ARG A 20 13.41 -8.25 6.24
C ARG A 20 12.43 -7.13 6.67
N SER A 21 11.59 -6.65 5.75
CA SER A 21 10.71 -5.54 6.04
C SER A 21 9.40 -6.18 6.46
N ARG A 22 8.95 -5.94 7.69
CA ARG A 22 7.66 -6.44 8.20
C ARG A 22 6.46 -5.72 7.55
N LEU A 23 6.61 -5.29 6.29
CA LEU A 23 5.60 -4.57 5.54
C LEU A 23 4.61 -5.59 4.97
N SER A 24 3.31 -5.30 5.13
CA SER A 24 2.27 -6.12 4.52
C SER A 24 2.29 -5.97 2.98
N VAL A 25 1.57 -6.85 2.30
CA VAL A 25 1.36 -6.76 0.84
C VAL A 25 0.73 -5.41 0.47
N GLU A 26 -0.22 -4.93 1.28
CA GLU A 26 -0.89 -3.64 1.07
C GLU A 26 0.05 -2.45 1.24
N SER A 27 0.88 -2.43 2.30
CA SER A 27 1.89 -1.39 2.47
C SER A 27 2.91 -1.39 1.33
N THR A 28 3.27 -2.57 0.84
CA THR A 28 4.17 -2.74 -0.31
C THR A 28 3.54 -2.15 -1.58
N GLN A 29 2.26 -2.45 -1.83
CA GLN A 29 1.51 -1.89 -2.95
C GLN A 29 1.44 -0.37 -2.89
N ALA A 30 1.07 0.17 -1.72
CA ALA A 30 0.93 1.60 -1.50
C ALA A 30 2.26 2.33 -1.76
N LEU A 31 3.37 1.80 -1.27
CA LEU A 31 4.70 2.37 -1.49
C LEU A 31 5.12 2.37 -2.95
N LEU A 32 4.80 1.31 -3.70
CA LEU A 32 5.12 1.22 -5.12
C LEU A 32 4.29 2.19 -5.95
N CYS A 33 2.99 2.26 -5.70
CA CYS A 33 2.10 3.25 -6.33
C CYS A 33 2.56 4.67 -6.02
N LEU A 34 2.92 4.95 -4.76
CA LEU A 34 3.44 6.25 -4.33
C LEU A 34 4.75 6.60 -5.06
N GLY A 35 5.66 5.64 -5.22
CA GLY A 35 6.88 5.80 -5.99
C GLY A 35 6.62 6.13 -7.47
N ALA A 36 5.66 5.43 -8.09
CA ALA A 36 5.27 5.68 -9.48
C ALA A 36 4.64 7.08 -9.67
N TRP A 37 3.76 7.50 -8.76
CA TRP A 37 3.16 8.83 -8.79
C TRP A 37 4.17 9.94 -8.54
N SER A 38 5.14 9.71 -7.66
CA SER A 38 6.27 10.62 -7.46
C SER A 38 7.09 10.79 -8.74
N HIS A 39 7.39 9.68 -9.44
CA HIS A 39 8.11 9.73 -10.71
C HIS A 39 7.34 10.50 -11.80
N LEU A 40 6.02 10.37 -11.83
CA LEU A 40 5.13 11.12 -12.72
C LEU A 40 4.91 12.58 -12.29
N GLY A 41 5.48 13.01 -11.16
CA GLY A 41 5.30 14.37 -10.61
C GLY A 41 3.88 14.64 -10.08
N LEU A 42 3.09 13.59 -9.85
CA LEU A 42 1.70 13.69 -9.38
C LEU A 42 1.61 13.88 -7.87
N VAL A 43 2.68 13.56 -7.14
CA VAL A 43 2.77 13.71 -5.68
C VAL A 43 3.96 14.58 -5.33
N LYS A 44 3.71 15.60 -4.50
CA LYS A 44 4.77 16.43 -3.91
C LYS A 44 5.27 15.79 -2.63
N ASN A 45 6.59 15.84 -2.42
CA ASN A 45 7.21 15.32 -1.19
C ASN A 45 6.64 15.99 0.08
N GLU A 46 6.23 17.25 -0.03
CA GLU A 46 5.55 18.00 1.04
C GLU A 46 4.29 17.29 1.53
N ASP A 47 3.52 16.71 0.62
CA ASP A 47 2.24 16.06 0.95
C ASP A 47 2.47 14.66 1.52
N VAL A 48 3.53 13.97 1.08
CA VAL A 48 3.96 12.69 1.68
C VAL A 48 4.36 12.89 3.14
N LEU A 49 5.11 13.96 3.44
CA LEU A 49 5.52 14.29 4.81
C LEU A 49 4.31 14.63 5.68
N LYS A 50 3.34 15.40 5.17
CA LYS A 50 2.10 15.71 5.90
C LYS A 50 1.31 14.45 6.21
N VAL A 51 1.16 13.55 5.23
CA VAL A 51 0.45 12.27 5.43
C VAL A 51 1.14 11.40 6.47
N GLY A 52 2.48 11.34 6.47
CA GLY A 52 3.23 10.58 7.48
C GLY A 52 3.13 11.13 8.90
N THR A 53 2.67 12.37 9.08
CA THR A 53 2.41 12.98 10.41
C THR A 53 0.95 12.87 10.85
N LEU A 54 0.05 12.41 9.97
CA LEU A 54 -1.34 12.18 10.36
C LEU A 54 -1.42 10.97 11.28
N PRO A 55 -2.30 11.01 12.31
CA PRO A 55 -2.57 9.83 13.11
C PRO A 55 -3.08 8.70 12.23
N GLU A 56 -2.66 7.46 12.52
CA GLU A 56 -3.23 6.28 11.88
C GLU A 56 -4.74 6.29 12.17
N VAL A 57 -5.54 6.40 11.11
CA VAL A 57 -6.98 6.21 11.20
C VAL A 57 -7.19 4.72 11.31
N ASP A 58 -7.74 4.27 12.44
CA ASP A 58 -8.33 2.95 12.54
C ASP A 58 -9.46 2.90 11.50
N ASN A 59 -9.22 2.20 10.40
CA ASN A 59 -10.29 1.85 9.49
C ASN A 59 -11.13 0.81 10.24
N GLU A 60 -12.19 1.27 10.89
CA GLU A 60 -13.28 0.39 11.30
C GLU A 60 -13.92 -0.14 10.02
N ASP A 61 -13.38 -1.24 9.53
CA ASP A 61 -14.04 -2.01 8.50
C ASP A 61 -15.38 -2.48 9.10
N GLU A 62 -16.47 -1.80 8.74
CA GLU A 62 -17.82 -2.33 8.91
C GLU A 62 -17.87 -3.69 8.21
N THR A 63 -17.59 -4.74 8.97
CA THR A 63 -17.80 -6.12 8.56
C THR A 63 -19.29 -6.40 8.71
N GLU A 64 -20.13 -5.76 7.88
CA GLU A 64 -21.48 -6.28 7.60
C GLU A 64 -21.33 -7.52 6.71
N GLY A 65 -20.86 -8.60 7.32
CA GLY A 65 -20.84 -9.95 6.78
C GLY A 65 -21.55 -10.85 7.77
N GLY A 66 -22.88 -10.73 7.85
CA GLY A 66 -23.71 -11.56 8.69
C GLY A 66 -23.49 -13.04 8.40
N ILE A 67 -22.88 -13.75 9.35
CA ILE A 67 -22.99 -15.21 9.44
C ILE A 67 -24.13 -15.49 10.41
N VAL A 68 -25.36 -15.50 9.89
CA VAL A 68 -26.42 -16.28 10.55
C VAL A 68 -26.03 -17.74 10.35
N ASN A 69 -25.56 -18.41 11.41
CA ASN A 69 -25.59 -19.86 11.43
C ASN A 69 -27.07 -20.27 11.39
N LEU A 70 -27.52 -20.76 10.24
CA LEU A 70 -28.71 -21.58 10.14
C LEU A 70 -28.21 -23.01 9.87
N ASP A 71 -28.61 -23.88 10.78
CA ASP A 71 -28.28 -25.30 10.96
C ASP A 71 -27.01 -25.64 11.77
#